data_AF-A0A077XMY6-F1
#
_entry.id   AF-A0A077XMY6-F1
#
_cell.length_a   1.000
_cell.length_b   1.000
_cell.length_c   1.000
_cell.angle_alpha   90.00
_cell.angle_beta   90.00
_cell.angle_gamma   90.00
#
_symmetry.space_group_name_H-M   'P 1'
#
loop_
_entity.id
_entity.type
_entity.pdbx_description
1 polymer ?
#
loop_
_entity_poly.entity_id
_entity_poly.type
_entity_poly.pdbx_seq_one_letter_code
_entity_poly.pdbx_strand_id
1 'polypeptide(L)'
;MASYVTEIPEVAYQLIEYTEKPLTIVYSAAKNLAPNVIAEDGSIGIRIVNHDFCQQLLQRFRKPLVSTSANISGQSSPTCFDDIAEEIKEQVDYVVKYGQHVKSDGKSSSVMKLDPSGKFEFIRK
;
A
#
# COMPACT_ATOMS: atom_id res chain seq x y z
N MET A 1 5.73 12.46 -1.24
CA MET A 1 6.63 11.43 -0.67
C MET A 1 7.62 12.04 0.31
N ALA A 2 8.39 13.07 -0.06
CA ALA A 2 9.35 13.75 0.84
C ALA A 2 8.75 14.33 2.14
N SER A 3 7.44 14.58 2.16
CA SER A 3 6.72 14.98 3.38
C SER A 3 6.57 13.86 4.40
N TYR A 4 6.70 12.59 4.00
CA TYR A 4 6.40 11.40 4.83
C TYR A 4 7.62 10.57 5.21
N VAL A 5 8.73 10.76 4.50
CA VAL A 5 10.01 10.07 4.76
C VAL A 5 11.15 11.07 4.63
N THR A 6 12.22 10.85 5.38
CA THR A 6 13.34 11.80 5.42
C THR A 6 14.20 11.75 4.16
N GLU A 7 14.51 10.54 3.70
CA GLU A 7 15.35 10.30 2.53
C GLU A 7 14.65 9.35 1.56
N ILE A 8 14.80 9.64 0.26
CA ILE A 8 14.27 8.81 -0.83
C ILE A 8 15.43 8.55 -1.78
N PRO A 9 16.00 7.33 -1.79
CA PRO A 9 17.06 6.98 -2.73
C PRO A 9 16.60 7.18 -4.18
N GLU A 10 17.49 7.62 -5.06
CA GLU A 10 17.17 7.86 -6.48
C GLU A 10 16.63 6.59 -7.17
N VAL A 11 17.22 5.43 -6.85
CA VAL A 11 16.77 4.12 -7.33
C VAL A 11 15.30 3.84 -7.00
N ALA A 12 14.74 4.43 -5.94
CA ALA A 12 13.33 4.26 -5.61
C ALA A 12 12.42 4.86 -6.68
N TYR A 13 12.79 6.00 -7.28
CA TYR A 13 12.02 6.60 -8.37
C TYR A 13 12.06 5.74 -9.63
N GLN A 14 13.23 5.21 -9.97
CA GLN A 14 13.38 4.28 -11.09
C GLN A 14 12.54 3.02 -10.89
N LEU A 15 12.56 2.44 -9.68
CA LEU A 15 11.74 1.27 -9.36
C LEU A 15 10.24 1.55 -9.46
N ILE A 16 9.80 2.73 -9.03
CA ILE A 16 8.40 3.15 -9.16
C ILE A 16 8.00 3.33 -10.62
N GLU A 17 8.88 3.90 -11.45
CA GLU A 17 8.61 4.18 -12.86
C GLU A 17 8.56 2.91 -13.72
N TYR A 18 9.47 1.96 -13.47
CA TYR A 18 9.61 0.76 -14.30
C TYR A 18 8.90 -0.49 -13.78
N THR A 19 8.25 -0.43 -12.61
CA THR A 19 7.56 -1.62 -12.09
C THR A 19 6.25 -1.87 -12.82
N GLU A 20 6.13 -3.06 -13.41
CA GLU A 20 4.88 -3.52 -14.04
C GLU A 20 3.88 -4.10 -13.03
N LYS A 21 4.32 -4.35 -11.80
CA LYS A 21 3.53 -4.96 -10.73
C LYS A 21 3.36 -3.99 -9.56
N PRO A 22 2.31 -4.14 -8.74
CA PRO A 22 2.19 -3.35 -7.53
C PRO A 22 3.43 -3.52 -6.63
N LEU A 23 4.16 -2.43 -6.40
CA LEU A 23 5.37 -2.40 -5.58
C LEU A 23 5.13 -1.60 -4.30
N THR A 24 5.50 -2.17 -3.16
CA THR A 24 5.55 -1.48 -1.88
C THR A 24 7.01 -1.34 -1.46
N ILE A 25 7.46 -0.10 -1.27
CA ILE A 25 8.82 0.19 -0.81
C ILE A 25 8.77 0.55 0.68
N VAL A 26 9.59 -0.13 1.47
CA VAL A 26 9.81 0.17 2.89
C VAL A 26 10.95 1.17 2.99
N TYR A 27 10.64 2.36 3.52
CA TYR A 27 11.56 3.46 3.76
C TYR A 27 11.83 3.62 5.25
N SER A 28 13.04 4.03 5.60
CA SER A 28 13.41 4.39 6.97
C SER A 28 13.00 5.83 7.31
N ALA A 29 12.98 6.14 8.60
CA ALA A 29 12.78 7.50 9.13
C ALA A 29 11.48 8.15 8.61
N ALA A 30 10.36 7.46 8.84
CA ALA A 30 9.03 7.98 8.60
C ALA A 30 8.77 9.24 9.45
N LYS A 31 8.00 10.18 8.89
CA LYS A 31 7.64 11.45 9.57
C LYS A 31 6.26 11.90 9.14
N ASN A 32 5.63 12.77 9.94
CA ASN A 32 4.32 13.37 9.64
C ASN A 32 3.21 12.34 9.32
N LEU A 33 3.31 11.14 9.92
CA LEU A 33 2.33 10.07 9.82
C LEU A 33 1.87 9.70 11.23
N ALA A 34 0.72 9.03 11.32
CA ALA A 34 0.22 8.55 12.60
C ALA A 34 1.20 7.53 13.21
N PRO A 35 1.52 7.59 14.51
CA PRO A 35 2.53 6.70 15.11
C PRO A 35 2.20 5.21 14.95
N ASN A 36 0.91 4.85 14.94
CA ASN A 36 0.44 3.47 14.82
C ASN A 36 0.63 2.86 13.42
N VAL A 37 1.02 3.64 12.41
CA VAL A 37 1.36 3.12 11.07
C VAL A 37 2.86 3.03 10.84
N ILE A 38 3.67 3.58 11.75
CA ILE A 38 5.13 3.52 11.70
C ILE A 38 5.58 2.30 12.49
N ALA A 39 6.48 1.51 11.91
CA ALA A 39 7.05 0.36 12.60
C ALA A 39 7.93 0.78 13.79
N GLU A 40 8.21 -0.13 14.72
CA GLU A 40 9.05 0.15 15.89
C GLU A 40 10.47 0.62 15.52
N ASP A 41 10.99 0.16 14.37
CA ASP A 41 12.28 0.60 13.82
C ASP A 41 12.21 1.96 13.09
N GLY A 42 11.07 2.64 13.12
CA GLY A 42 10.84 3.93 12.48
C GLY A 42 10.58 3.83 10.97
N SER A 43 10.43 2.63 10.41
CA SER A 43 10.18 2.42 8.99
C SER A 43 8.69 2.51 8.59
N ILE A 44 8.43 2.71 7.30
CA ILE A 44 7.08 2.76 6.72
C ILE A 44 7.06 2.14 5.32
N GLY A 45 6.06 1.30 5.06
CA GLY A 45 5.76 0.79 3.71
C GLY A 45 4.89 1.77 2.93
N ILE A 46 5.38 2.23 1.77
CA ILE A 46 4.64 3.12 0.87
C ILE A 46 4.48 2.42 -0.48
N ARG A 47 3.24 2.41 -0.98
CA ARG A 47 2.89 1.89 -2.31
C ARG A 47 2.42 3.04 -3.20
N ILE A 48 3.00 3.13 -4.40
CA ILE A 48 2.42 3.95 -5.47
C ILE A 48 1.45 3.08 -6.25
N VAL A 49 0.17 3.45 -6.21
CA VAL A 49 -0.90 2.67 -6.85
C VAL A 49 -1.01 3.02 -8.33
N ASN A 50 -1.00 1.99 -9.18
CA ASN A 50 -1.32 2.10 -10.59
C ASN A 50 -2.75 1.57 -10.82
N HIS A 51 -3.74 2.36 -10.40
CA HIS A 51 -5.15 2.03 -10.57
C HIS A 51 -5.96 3.33 -10.65
N ASP A 52 -6.68 3.53 -11.75
CA ASP A 52 -7.34 4.79 -12.09
C ASP A 52 -8.24 5.32 -10.97
N PHE A 53 -9.10 4.47 -10.42
CA PHE A 53 -9.97 4.85 -9.30
C PHE A 53 -9.18 5.35 -8.09
N CYS A 54 -8.15 4.60 -7.65
CA CYS A 54 -7.35 4.95 -6.49
C CYS A 54 -6.54 6.22 -6.73
N GLN A 55 -5.98 6.42 -7.92
CA GLN A 55 -5.29 7.65 -8.27
C GLN A 55 -6.22 8.87 -8.21
N GLN A 56 -7.41 8.75 -8.79
CA GLN A 56 -8.43 9.79 -8.75
C GLN A 56 -8.93 10.11 -7.34
N LEU A 57 -9.07 9.08 -6.49
CA LEU A 57 -9.43 9.22 -5.09
C LEU A 57 -8.33 9.97 -4.32
N LEU A 58 -7.08 9.52 -4.44
CA LEU A 58 -5.94 10.12 -3.74
C LEU A 58 -5.69 11.57 -4.19
N GLN A 59 -5.86 11.88 -5.48
CA GLN A 59 -5.75 13.25 -5.99
C GLN A 59 -6.77 14.20 -5.35
N ARG A 60 -8.01 13.75 -5.15
CA ARG A 60 -9.07 14.53 -4.51
C ARG A 60 -8.93 14.56 -2.99
N PHE A 61 -8.46 13.47 -2.39
CA PHE A 61 -8.23 13.35 -0.95
C PHE A 61 -7.02 14.16 -0.47
N ARG A 62 -6.04 14.41 -1.35
CA ARG A 62 -4.84 15.24 -1.13
C ARG A 62 -3.96 14.78 0.04
N LYS A 63 -4.12 13.52 0.47
CA LYS A 63 -3.40 12.87 1.56
C LYS A 63 -3.16 11.40 1.22
N PRO A 64 -2.16 10.73 1.84
CA PRO A 64 -1.99 9.29 1.71
C PRO A 64 -3.17 8.56 2.36
N LEU A 65 -3.45 7.36 1.86
CA LEU A 65 -4.43 6.45 2.42
C LEU A 65 -3.70 5.26 3.04
N VAL A 66 -3.98 4.99 4.31
CA VAL A 66 -3.55 3.77 4.97
C VAL A 66 -4.47 2.63 4.51
N SER A 67 -3.90 1.50 4.12
CA SER A 67 -4.67 0.36 3.61
C SER A 67 -4.03 -0.95 4.02
N THR A 68 -4.87 -1.88 4.48
CA THR A 68 -4.59 -3.30 4.64
C THR A 68 -5.46 -4.09 3.66
N SER A 69 -5.26 -5.41 3.59
CA SER A 69 -6.22 -6.29 2.93
C SER A 69 -7.55 -6.29 3.69
N ALA A 70 -8.66 -6.34 2.95
CA ALA A 70 -10.02 -6.27 3.51
C ALA A 70 -10.48 -7.65 4.02
N ASN A 71 -9.76 -8.18 5.01
CA ASN A 71 -10.06 -9.44 5.66
C ASN A 71 -9.88 -9.33 7.18
N ILE A 72 -10.50 -10.25 7.90
CA ILE A 72 -10.25 -10.44 9.33
C ILE A 72 -8.82 -10.96 9.49
N SER A 73 -8.10 -10.45 10.49
CA SER A 73 -6.71 -10.82 10.74
C SER A 73 -6.55 -12.34 10.85
N GLY A 74 -5.54 -12.90 10.16
CA GLY A 74 -5.29 -14.33 10.10
C GLY A 74 -6.08 -15.10 9.03
N GLN A 75 -7.10 -14.49 8.41
CA GLN A 75 -7.83 -15.10 7.29
C GLN A 75 -7.17 -14.79 5.94
N SER A 76 -7.54 -15.57 4.92
CA SER A 76 -7.12 -15.34 3.54
C SER A 76 -7.56 -13.97 3.04
N SER A 77 -6.71 -13.31 2.26
CA SER A 77 -7.08 -12.06 1.60
C SER A 77 -8.13 -12.33 0.51
N PRO A 78 -9.15 -11.46 0.36
CA PRO A 78 -10.18 -11.61 -0.65
C PRO A 78 -9.59 -11.42 -2.05
N THR A 79 -10.07 -12.22 -3.00
CA THR A 79 -9.74 -12.06 -4.43
C THR A 79 -10.82 -11.31 -5.19
N CYS A 80 -12.04 -11.27 -4.65
CA CYS A 80 -13.14 -10.47 -5.16
C CYS A 80 -13.99 -9.91 -4.01
N PHE A 81 -14.95 -9.03 -4.34
CA PHE A 81 -15.81 -8.40 -3.33
C PHE A 81 -16.66 -9.42 -2.55
N ASP A 82 -17.12 -10.48 -3.22
CA ASP A 82 -17.95 -11.52 -2.60
C ASP A 82 -17.19 -12.33 -1.54
N ASP A 83 -15.85 -12.36 -1.60
CA ASP A 83 -15.01 -13.04 -0.60
C ASP A 83 -14.90 -12.24 0.73
N ILE A 84 -15.28 -10.96 0.72
CA ILE A 84 -15.20 -10.12 1.92
C ILE A 84 -16.32 -10.52 2.89
N ALA A 85 -15.95 -10.80 4.14
CA ALA A 85 -16.91 -11.15 5.19
C ALA A 85 -17.96 -10.04 5.41
N GLU A 86 -19.22 -10.42 5.59
CA GLU A 86 -20.30 -9.47 5.89
C GLU A 86 -20.02 -8.64 7.14
N GLU A 87 -19.35 -9.24 8.15
CA GLU A 87 -18.89 -8.54 9.34
C GLU A 87 -18.06 -7.28 9.02
N ILE A 88 -17.21 -7.33 8.00
CA ILE A 88 -16.43 -6.16 7.56
C ILE A 88 -17.35 -5.16 6.84
N LYS A 89 -18.22 -5.65 5.95
CA LYS A 89 -19.12 -4.79 5.14
C LYS A 89 -20.08 -3.99 6.03
N GLU A 90 -20.51 -4.56 7.15
CA GLU A 90 -21.43 -3.93 8.11
C GLU A 90 -20.72 -2.95 9.07
N GLN A 91 -19.40 -3.09 9.28
CA GLN A 91 -18.62 -2.27 10.22
C GLN A 91 -17.96 -1.03 9.59
N VAL A 92 -18.02 -0.88 8.27
CA VAL A 92 -17.41 0.26 7.57
C VAL A 92 -18.41 1.36 7.28
N ASP A 93 -17.98 2.62 7.35
CA ASP A 93 -18.82 3.77 7.02
C ASP A 93 -19.24 3.79 5.54
N TYR A 94 -18.43 3.18 4.67
CA TYR A 94 -18.66 3.23 3.24
C TYR A 94 -18.01 2.05 2.49
N VAL A 95 -18.77 1.50 1.55
CA VAL A 95 -18.30 0.51 0.56
C VAL A 95 -18.39 1.11 -0.84
N VAL A 96 -17.25 1.19 -1.52
CA VAL A 96 -17.16 1.64 -2.91
C VAL A 96 -17.87 0.63 -3.82
N LYS A 97 -18.84 1.10 -4.63
CA LYS A 97 -19.57 0.26 -5.61
C LYS A 97 -18.80 -0.03 -6.89
N TYR A 98 -17.86 0.85 -7.25
CA TYR A 98 -17.04 0.70 -8.45
C TYR A 98 -16.14 -0.54 -8.35
N GLY A 99 -16.12 -1.37 -9.39
CA GLY A 99 -15.19 -2.49 -9.52
C GLY A 99 -15.48 -3.73 -8.66
N GLN A 100 -16.63 -3.82 -7.97
CA GLN A 100 -16.94 -4.98 -7.12
C GLN A 100 -17.01 -6.33 -7.87
N HIS A 101 -17.31 -6.31 -9.17
CA HIS A 101 -17.37 -7.50 -10.03
C HIS A 101 -15.98 -7.97 -10.50
N VAL A 102 -14.92 -7.18 -10.27
CA VAL A 102 -13.56 -7.50 -10.71
C VAL A 102 -12.98 -8.58 -9.79
N LYS A 103 -12.36 -9.59 -10.40
CA LYS A 103 -11.58 -10.60 -9.69
C LYS A 103 -10.09 -10.31 -9.83
N SER A 104 -9.39 -10.30 -8.71
CA SER A 104 -7.94 -10.27 -8.63
C SER A 104 -7.37 -11.68 -8.85
N ASP A 105 -6.13 -11.75 -9.30
CA ASP A 105 -5.33 -12.98 -9.32
C ASP A 105 -4.81 -13.39 -7.93
N GLY A 106 -5.23 -12.67 -6.89
CA GLY A 106 -4.88 -12.92 -5.49
C GLY A 106 -3.44 -12.54 -5.14
N LYS A 107 -2.67 -11.96 -6.06
CA LYS A 107 -1.28 -11.63 -5.81
C LYS A 107 -1.16 -10.32 -5.06
N SER A 108 -0.54 -10.39 -3.89
CA SER A 108 -0.16 -9.21 -3.13
C SER A 108 0.98 -8.44 -3.82
N SER A 109 1.16 -7.17 -3.45
CA SER A 109 2.32 -6.41 -3.90
C SER A 109 3.63 -7.06 -3.46
N SER A 110 4.65 -6.97 -4.31
CA SER A 110 6.02 -7.22 -3.89
C SER A 110 6.42 -6.13 -2.88
N VAL A 111 7.12 -6.52 -1.83
CA VAL A 111 7.58 -5.63 -0.77
C VAL A 111 9.10 -5.62 -0.77
N MET A 112 9.68 -4.43 -0.93
CA MET A 112 11.12 -4.22 -0.99
C MET A 112 11.54 -3.22 0.08
N LYS A 113 12.55 -3.54 0.87
CA LYS A 113 13.20 -2.57 1.77
C LYS A 113 14.34 -1.90 1.01
N LEU A 114 14.41 -0.57 1.11
CA LEU A 114 15.44 0.25 0.50
C LEU A 114 16.22 0.99 1.59
N ASP A 115 17.54 0.79 1.59
CA ASP A 115 18.47 1.51 2.44
C ASP A 115 18.87 2.85 1.78
N PRO A 116 19.24 3.89 2.57
CA PRO A 116 19.77 5.16 2.03
C PRO A 116 20.91 5.02 1.01
N SER A 117 21.74 3.99 1.12
CA SER A 117 22.82 3.67 0.17
C SER A 117 22.35 3.13 -1.18
N GLY A 118 21.05 2.86 -1.35
CA GLY A 118 20.46 2.25 -2.55
C GLY A 118 20.49 0.72 -2.57
N LYS A 119 21.05 0.07 -1.52
CA LYS A 119 20.92 -1.37 -1.34
C LYS A 119 19.46 -1.73 -1.07
N PHE A 120 18.98 -2.80 -1.70
CA PHE A 120 17.62 -3.28 -1.49
C PHE A 120 17.55 -4.77 -1.11
N GLU A 121 16.46 -5.13 -0.44
CA GLU A 121 16.11 -6.49 -0.06
C GLU A 121 14.63 -6.74 -0.33
N PHE A 122 14.30 -7.92 -0.87
CA PHE A 122 12.90 -8.34 -1.00
C PHE A 122 12.42 -8.96 0.31
N ILE A 123 11.44 -8.30 0.95
CA ILE A 123 10.70 -8.85 2.08
C ILE A 123 9.64 -9.84 1.57
N ARG A 124 9.00 -9.52 0.43
CA ARG A 124 7.99 -10.37 -0.22
C ARG A 124 8.09 -10.21 -1.73
N LYS A 125 7.97 -11.32 -2.47
CA LYS A 125 7.90 -11.32 -3.93
C LYS A 125 6.46 -11.28 -4.41
#